data_AF-A0A8T4VW58-F1
#
_entry.id   AF-A0A8T4VW58-F1
#
_cell.length_a   1.000
_cell.length_b   1.000
_cell.length_c   1.000
_cell.angle_alpha   90.00
_cell.angle_beta   90.00
_cell.angle_gamma   90.00
#
_symmetry.space_group_name_H-M   'P 1'
#
loop_
_entity.id
_entity.type
_entity.pdbx_description
1 polymer ?
#
loop_
_entity_poly.entity_id
_entity_poly.type
_entity_poly.pdbx_seq_one_letter_code
_entity_poly.pdbx_strand_id
1 'polypeptide(L)' 'MPLTKTKRIPVSVDIWKRLGKEKEAGETYDDLISKLLQAHNRLKLMKKMKQVEEAESEDLVDLDDV' A
#
# COMPACT_ATOMS: atom_id res chain seq x y z
N MET A 1 15.62 -13.39 20.63
CA MET A 1 14.76 -12.25 20.29
C MET A 1 14.97 -11.91 18.82
N PRO A 2 13.94 -11.76 17.97
CA PRO A 2 14.16 -11.45 16.56
C PRO A 2 14.65 -10.00 16.44
N LEU A 3 15.71 -9.79 15.67
CA LEU A 3 16.27 -8.47 15.37
C LEU A 3 15.31 -7.68 14.47
N THR A 4 14.68 -6.64 15.00
CA THR A 4 13.99 -5.65 14.17
C THR A 4 15.04 -4.89 13.37
N LYS A 5 15.21 -5.21 12.08
CA LYS A 5 16.13 -4.48 11.20
C LYS A 5 15.56 -3.09 10.95
N THR A 6 15.97 -2.11 11.75
CA THR A 6 15.60 -0.72 11.52
C THR A 6 16.33 -0.17 10.29
N LYS A 7 15.58 0.17 9.24
CA LYS A 7 16.11 0.87 8.06
C LYS A 7 15.74 2.36 8.13
N ARG A 8 16.66 3.23 7.71
CA ARG A 8 16.40 4.68 7.57
C ARG A 8 16.03 4.95 6.12
N ILE A 9 14.89 5.60 5.90
CA ILE A 9 14.42 6.00 4.56
C ILE A 9 14.53 7.52 4.47
N PRO A 10 15.42 8.07 3.61
CA PRO A 10 15.50 9.50 3.40
C PRO A 10 14.23 9.97 2.67
N VAL A 11 13.60 11.01 3.21
CA VAL A 11 12.42 11.65 2.62
C VAL A 11 12.62 13.16 2.61
N SER A 12 11.92 13.88 1.73
CA SER A 12 11.93 15.35 1.78
C SER A 12 11.26 15.87 3.05
N VAL A 13 11.63 17.07 3.47
CA VAL A 13 11.07 17.74 4.66
C VAL A 13 9.55 17.86 4.57
N ASP A 14 9.01 18.15 3.39
CA ASP A 14 7.58 18.29 3.19
C ASP A 14 6.84 16.97 3.39
N ILE A 15 7.38 15.87 2.88
CA ILE A 15 6.83 14.52 3.08
C ILE A 15 6.92 14.13 4.55
N TRP A 16 8.04 14.43 5.21
CA TRP A 16 8.21 14.18 6.64
C TRP A 16 7.17 14.92 7.49
N LYS A 17 6.93 16.21 7.20
CA LYS A 17 5.89 17.01 7.89
C LYS A 17 4.49 16.45 7.64
N ARG A 18 4.19 15.99 6.43
CA ARG A 18 2.89 15.38 6.10
C ARG A 18 2.67 14.08 6.87
N LEU A 19 3.65 13.19 6.88
CA LEU A 19 3.60 11.95 7.67
C LEU A 19 3.42 12.23 9.16
N GLY A 20 4.09 13.26 9.70
CA GLY A 20 3.92 13.67 11.09
C GLY A 20 2.51 14.19 11.43
N LYS A 21 1.78 14.77 10.46
CA LYS A 21 0.39 15.23 10.64
C LYS A 21 -0.62 14.09 10.55
N GLU A 22 -0.36 13.09 9.72
CA GLU A 22 -1.24 11.92 9.56
C GLU A 22 -1.09 10.91 10.71
N LYS A 23 0.05 10.93 11.40
CA LYS A 23 0.36 10.06 12.52
C LYS A 23 -0.52 10.36 13.74
N GLU A 24 -1.13 9.32 14.31
CA GLU A 24 -1.93 9.42 15.54
C GLU A 24 -1.06 9.37 16.82
N ALA A 25 -1.62 9.81 17.95
CA ALA A 25 -0.94 9.75 19.25
C ALA A 25 -0.67 8.29 19.65
N GLY A 26 0.60 7.96 19.91
CA GLY A 26 1.03 6.61 20.29
C GLY A 26 1.33 5.66 19.12
N GLU A 27 1.06 6.09 17.88
CA GLU A 27 1.36 5.30 16.67
C GLU A 27 2.85 5.36 16.30
N THR A 28 3.43 4.32 15.69
CA THR A 28 4.77 4.40 15.11
C THR A 28 4.72 4.76 13.62
N TYR A 29 5.86 5.20 13.05
CA TYR A 29 5.90 5.42 11.60
C TYR A 29 5.72 4.12 10.81
N ASP A 30 6.15 2.98 11.38
CA ASP A 30 5.95 1.67 10.75
C ASP A 30 4.46 1.30 10.69
N ASP A 31 3.69 1.62 11.73
CA ASP A 31 2.24 1.42 11.77
C ASP A 31 1.54 2.28 10.72
N LEU A 32 1.86 3.57 10.67
CA LEU A 32 1.30 4.50 9.68
C LEU A 32 1.61 4.03 8.25
N ILE A 33 2.87 3.69 7.98
CA ILE A 33 3.30 3.21 6.65
C ILE A 33 2.56 1.91 6.29
N SER A 34 2.39 1.00 7.25
CA SER A 34 1.64 -0.25 7.04
C SER A 34 0.17 0.02 6.70
N LYS A 35 -0.48 0.96 7.39
CA LYS A 35 -1.86 1.38 7.08
C LYS A 35 -1.97 1.98 5.68
N LEU A 36 -1.05 2.88 5.32
CA LEU A 36 -1.00 3.50 3.99
C LEU A 36 -0.78 2.46 2.89
N LEU A 37 0.10 1.48 3.12
CA LEU A 37 0.35 0.40 2.17
C LEU A 37 -0.89 -0.46 1.96
N GLN A 38 -1.61 -0.81 3.02
CA GLN A 38 -2.86 -1.56 2.91
C GLN A 38 -3.92 -0.78 2.13
N ALA A 39 -4.06 0.52 2.39
CA ALA A 39 -4.99 1.37 1.65
C ALA A 39 -4.63 1.44 0.16
N HIS A 40 -3.35 1.61 -0.16
CA HIS A 40 -2.86 1.61 -1.54
C HIS A 40 -3.14 0.27 -2.24
N ASN A 41 -2.88 -0.85 -1.57
CA ASN A 41 -3.14 -2.18 -2.13
C ASN A 41 -4.62 -2.41 -2.43
N ARG A 42 -5.51 -1.98 -1.53
CA ARG A 42 -6.96 -2.02 -1.74
C ARG A 42 -7.38 -1.21 -2.97
N LEU A 43 -6.87 0.02 -3.11
CA LEU A 43 -7.14 0.86 -4.28
C LEU A 43 -6.60 0.24 -5.57
N LYS A 44 -5.41 -0.36 -5.53
CA LYS A 44 -4.81 -1.05 -6.68
C LYS A 44 -5.65 -2.26 -7.08
N LEU A 45 -6.15 -3.04 -6.12
CA LEU A 45 -7.02 -4.17 -6.37
C LEU A 45 -8.34 -3.73 -7.01
N MET A 46 -8.99 -2.69 -6.46
CA MET A 46 -10.22 -2.14 -7.03
C MET A 46 -10.04 -1.68 -8.49
N LYS A 47 -8.92 -1.01 -8.79
CA LYS A 47 -8.60 -0.60 -10.16
C LYS A 47 -8.43 -1.81 -11.09
N LYS A 48 -7.76 -2.86 -10.63
CA LYS A 48 -7.60 -4.09 -11.41
C LYS A 48 -8.92 -4.81 -11.64
N MET A 49 -9.78 -4.91 -10.63
CA MET A 49 -11.11 -5.51 -10.77
C MET A 49 -11.93 -4.76 -11.81
N LYS A 50 -11.95 -3.42 -11.74
CA LYS A 50 -12.62 -2.58 -12.74
C LYS A 50 -12.06 -2.81 -14.15
N GLN A 51 -10.74 -2.92 -14.30
CA GLN A 51 -10.12 -3.22 -15.60
C GLN A 51 -10.54 -4.58 -16.15
N VAL A 52 -10.69 -5.59 -15.29
CA VAL A 52 -11.17 -6.92 -15.69
C VAL A 52 -12.65 -6.88 -16.09
N GLU A 53 -13.49 -6.15 -15.35
CA GLU A 53 -14.91 -5.95 -15.71
C GLU A 53 -15.08 -5.22 -17.05
N GLU A 54 -14.17 -4.31 -17.38
CA GLU A 54 -14.18 -3.53 -18.63
C GLU A 54 -13.45 -4.24 -19.80
N ALA A 55 -12.70 -5.31 -19.53
CA ALA A 55 -11.95 -6.05 -20.55
C ALA A 55 -12.85 -7.00 -21.34
N GLU A 56 -12.49 -7.25 -22.60
CA GLU A 56 -13.16 -8.27 -23.39
C GLU A 56 -12.79 -9.68 -22.91
N SER A 57 -13.72 -10.63 -23.05
CA SER A 57 -13.53 -12.00 -22.56
C SER A 57 -12.33 -12.72 -23.18
N GLU A 58 -11.89 -12.33 -24.37
CA GLU A 58 -10.71 -12.90 -25.05
C GLU A 58 -9.38 -12.45 -24.42
N ASP A 59 -9.36 -11.35 -23.66
CA ASP A 59 -8.16 -10.83 -22.99
C ASP A 59 -8.00 -11.36 -21.54
N LEU A 60 -8.96 -12.18 -21.07
CA LEU A 60 -9.00 -12.72 -19.72
C LEU A 60 -8.62 -14.21 -19.71
N VAL A 61 -7.99 -14.66 -18.63
CA VAL A 61 -7.68 -16.07 -18.37
C VAL A 61 -8.48 -16.56 -17.16
N ASP A 62 -8.89 -17.82 -17.18
CA ASP A 62 -9.59 -18.43 -16.06
C ASP A 62 -8.68 -18.53 -14.83
N LEU A 63 -9.25 -18.27 -13.66
CA LEU A 63 -8.51 -18.25 -12.39
C LEU A 63 -7.96 -19.63 -11.98
N ASP A 64 -8.56 -20.71 -12.48
CA ASP A 64 -8.14 -22.09 -12.21
C ASP A 64 -7.04 -22.57 -13.16
N ASP A 65 -6.70 -21.79 -14.19
CA ASP A 65 -5.70 -22.13 -15.21
C ASP A 65 -4.30 -21.52 -14.93
N VAL A 66 -4.08 -20.93 -13.75
CA VAL A 66 -2.83 -20.24 -13.33
C VAL A 66 -2.13 -20.85 -12.11
#